data_AF-A0A7J2YZ70-F1
#
_entry.id   AF-A0A7J2YZ70-F1
#
_cell.length_a   1.000
_cell.length_b   1.000
_cell.length_c   1.000
_cell.angle_alpha   90.00
_cell.angle_beta   90.00
_cell.angle_gamma   90.00
#
_symmetry.space_group_name_H-M   'P 1'
#
loop_
_entity.id
_entity.type
_entity.pdbx_description
1 polymer ?
#
loop_
_entity_poly.entity_id
_entity_poly.type
_entity_poly.pdbx_seq_one_letter_code
_entity_poly.pdbx_strand_id
1 'polypeptide(L)'
;MCINKILRSKPRFSYWFACHLGGYCPTSKEIENDDVKNLAKRLEGVTEKETIDNILEWQEANILFWDERHPIPTVLFYSLGIALPVFLIAGFYLSLFLLLTSGVFPFSTILLIWISALVSSIITTLVIIAVAIRSNRKIPLIEGLTNAFKLSISLKMLLRRDRKLGICRDYAKLTACILRSIYKNSEIYFLHSSAHVATGIRIGQEVYMLDQRLPVLTINQWYKREHGSTPPSKLLFVYRKAHKLNGNRLESIPVDSLLSKTNISKIKSPHDLSFELSKLLNIPDNDSFDSGFDVLQTIELPKWAKGANLYEMNDSVVNYSLTRFLKRRIMNQILELSQITKIEIDKEAEDLVFRAKIVLEQINKLG
;
A
#
# COMPACT_ATOMS: atom_id res chain seq x y z
N MET A 1 1.18 -7.89 -30.48
CA MET A 1 0.23 -9.01 -30.24
C MET A 1 0.91 -10.34 -29.84
N CYS A 2 2.17 -10.63 -30.22
CA CYS A 2 2.85 -11.91 -29.91
C CYS A 2 3.25 -12.14 -28.44
N ILE A 3 3.59 -11.11 -27.66
CA ILE A 3 4.05 -11.28 -26.26
C ILE A 3 2.95 -11.87 -25.36
N ASN A 4 1.68 -11.54 -25.63
CA ASN A 4 0.55 -12.02 -24.83
C ASN A 4 0.25 -13.53 -24.99
N LYS A 5 0.59 -14.12 -26.14
CA LYS A 5 0.39 -15.57 -26.37
C LYS A 5 1.49 -16.39 -25.67
N ILE A 6 2.70 -15.85 -25.58
CA ILE A 6 3.83 -16.46 -24.86
C ILE A 6 3.62 -16.37 -23.35
N LEU A 7 3.12 -15.25 -22.82
CA LEU A 7 2.80 -15.10 -21.39
C LEU A 7 1.64 -16.00 -20.91
N ARG A 8 0.76 -16.45 -21.80
CA ARG A 8 -0.27 -17.46 -21.50
C ARG A 8 0.29 -18.88 -21.35
N SER A 9 1.54 -19.13 -21.74
CA SER A 9 1.97 -20.51 -22.05
C SER A 9 2.47 -21.37 -20.88
N LYS A 10 2.91 -20.84 -19.72
CA LYS A 10 3.27 -21.67 -18.55
C LYS A 10 3.08 -20.91 -17.21
N PRO A 11 2.18 -21.34 -16.29
CA PRO A 11 1.96 -20.70 -14.98
C PRO A 11 3.23 -20.54 -14.13
N ARG A 12 4.19 -21.47 -14.26
CA ARG A 12 5.49 -21.41 -13.60
C ARG A 12 6.36 -20.24 -14.07
N PHE A 13 6.28 -19.88 -15.36
CA PHE A 13 7.02 -18.76 -15.92
C PHE A 13 6.45 -17.44 -15.36
N SER A 14 5.12 -17.28 -15.36
CA SER A 14 4.48 -16.10 -14.77
C SER A 14 4.79 -15.94 -13.27
N TYR A 15 4.80 -17.03 -12.51
CA TYR A 15 5.25 -17.03 -11.11
C TYR A 15 6.71 -16.56 -10.98
N TRP A 16 7.63 -17.12 -11.78
CA TRP A 16 9.03 -16.72 -11.76
C TRP A 16 9.21 -15.22 -12.06
N PHE A 17 8.52 -14.70 -13.07
CA PHE A 17 8.53 -13.27 -13.39
C PHE A 17 8.00 -12.43 -12.24
N ALA A 18 6.89 -12.81 -11.63
CA ALA A 18 6.30 -12.06 -10.52
C ALA A 18 7.19 -12.03 -9.28
N CYS A 19 7.90 -13.13 -8.99
CA CYS A 19 8.85 -13.19 -7.87
C CYS A 19 10.12 -12.38 -8.16
N HIS A 20 10.74 -12.56 -9.32
CA HIS A 20 12.09 -12.04 -9.59
C HIS A 20 12.10 -10.66 -10.26
N LEU A 21 11.18 -10.40 -11.19
CA LEU A 21 11.07 -9.10 -11.86
C LEU A 21 9.94 -8.24 -11.27
N GLY A 22 8.80 -8.85 -10.92
CA GLY A 22 7.70 -8.15 -10.26
C GLY A 22 8.06 -7.76 -8.83
N GLY A 23 8.72 -8.66 -8.11
CA GLY A 23 9.19 -8.45 -6.74
C GLY A 23 8.12 -8.46 -5.66
N TYR A 24 6.86 -8.74 -6.00
CA TYR A 24 5.72 -8.72 -5.06
C TYR A 24 5.27 -10.12 -4.64
N CYS A 25 5.63 -11.16 -5.41
CA CYS A 25 5.23 -12.53 -5.12
C CYS A 25 6.33 -13.25 -4.34
N PRO A 26 6.01 -13.94 -3.23
CA PRO A 26 7.02 -14.62 -2.43
C PRO A 26 7.46 -15.95 -3.08
N THR A 27 8.74 -16.26 -2.91
CA THR A 27 9.32 -17.58 -3.23
C THR A 27 9.01 -18.60 -2.13
N SER A 28 9.08 -19.91 -2.42
CA SER A 28 8.89 -20.95 -1.39
C SER A 28 9.87 -20.80 -0.22
N LYS A 29 11.13 -20.45 -0.52
CA LYS A 29 12.16 -20.18 0.50
C LYS A 29 11.80 -18.99 1.40
N GLU A 30 11.15 -17.97 0.85
CA GLU A 30 10.68 -16.82 1.62
C GLU A 30 9.45 -17.15 2.48
N ILE A 31 8.58 -18.05 2.01
CA ILE A 31 7.43 -18.55 2.80
C ILE A 31 7.93 -19.43 3.95
N GLU A 32 8.96 -20.24 3.72
CA GLU A 32 9.53 -21.14 4.72
C GLU A 32 10.47 -20.44 5.71
N ASN A 33 10.68 -19.14 5.58
CA ASN A 33 11.59 -18.36 6.42
C ASN A 33 11.13 -18.34 7.91
N ASP A 34 12.05 -18.66 8.82
CA ASP A 34 11.72 -18.77 10.25
C ASP A 34 11.41 -17.42 10.91
N ASP A 35 12.05 -16.32 10.48
CA ASP A 35 11.74 -14.98 11.00
C ASP A 35 10.30 -14.58 10.65
N VAL A 36 9.85 -14.91 9.43
CA VAL A 36 8.47 -14.71 8.99
C VAL A 36 7.52 -15.56 9.81
N LYS A 37 7.80 -16.85 10.02
CA LYS A 37 6.93 -17.74 10.80
C LYS A 37 6.81 -17.28 12.25
N ASN A 38 7.93 -16.86 12.85
CA ASN A 38 7.95 -16.30 14.20
C ASN A 38 7.16 -14.99 14.29
N LEU A 39 7.29 -14.13 13.28
CA LEU A 39 6.48 -12.92 13.19
C LEU A 39 5.00 -13.25 13.04
N ALA A 40 4.66 -14.17 12.13
CA ALA A 40 3.29 -14.62 11.89
C ALA A 40 2.61 -15.14 13.17
N LYS A 41 3.29 -16.00 13.93
CA LYS A 41 2.81 -16.50 15.22
C LYS A 41 2.54 -15.39 16.25
N ARG A 42 3.29 -14.30 16.21
CA ARG A 42 3.10 -13.14 17.10
C ARG A 42 1.93 -12.25 16.67
N LEU A 43 1.60 -12.24 15.39
CA LEU A 43 0.55 -11.40 14.81
C LEU A 43 -0.80 -12.12 14.73
N GLU A 44 -0.79 -13.46 14.82
CA GLU A 44 -1.98 -14.29 14.91
C GLU A 44 -2.82 -13.89 16.14
N GLY A 45 -4.02 -13.37 15.86
CA GLY A 45 -5.02 -13.02 16.86
C GLY A 45 -5.96 -14.18 17.14
N VAL A 46 -6.92 -13.98 18.04
CA VAL A 46 -7.95 -14.98 18.37
C VAL A 46 -8.94 -15.16 17.21
N THR A 47 -9.12 -14.10 16.42
CA THR A 47 -10.02 -14.09 15.26
C THR A 47 -9.29 -13.69 13.97
N GLU A 48 -9.90 -14.02 12.82
CA GLU A 48 -9.31 -13.70 11.51
C GLU A 48 -9.19 -12.18 11.30
N LYS A 49 -10.23 -11.42 11.67
CA LYS A 49 -10.25 -9.94 11.62
C LYS A 49 -9.18 -9.31 12.52
N GLU A 50 -8.97 -9.86 13.70
CA GLU A 50 -7.92 -9.39 14.60
C GLU A 50 -6.53 -9.67 14.03
N THR A 51 -6.33 -10.85 13.45
CA THR A 51 -5.07 -11.23 12.81
C THR A 51 -4.68 -10.27 11.68
N ILE A 52 -5.60 -9.97 10.76
CA ILE A 52 -5.30 -9.09 9.63
C ILE A 52 -5.02 -7.64 10.07
N ASP A 53 -5.71 -7.17 11.11
CA ASP A 53 -5.44 -5.84 11.68
C ASP A 53 -4.10 -5.79 12.39
N ASN A 54 -3.78 -6.81 13.19
CA ASN A 54 -2.47 -6.93 13.83
C ASN A 54 -1.33 -6.89 12.78
N ILE A 55 -1.53 -7.52 11.62
CA ILE A 55 -0.57 -7.44 10.50
C ILE A 55 -0.40 -5.99 10.02
N LEU A 56 -1.49 -5.29 9.72
CA LEU A 56 -1.41 -3.92 9.20
C LEU A 56 -0.90 -2.92 10.23
N GLU A 57 -1.31 -3.03 11.49
CA GLU A 57 -0.80 -2.20 12.59
C GLU A 57 0.70 -2.43 12.80
N TRP A 58 1.14 -3.69 12.78
CA TRP A 58 2.55 -3.99 12.88
C TRP A 58 3.31 -3.40 11.68
N GLN A 59 2.81 -3.55 10.45
CA GLN A 59 3.43 -2.99 9.26
C GLN A 59 3.55 -1.47 9.33
N GLU A 60 2.51 -0.76 9.71
CA GLU A 60 2.50 0.69 9.84
C GLU A 60 3.47 1.18 10.94
N ALA A 61 3.48 0.50 12.09
CA ALA A 61 4.34 0.89 13.21
C ALA A 61 5.82 0.54 12.99
N ASN A 62 6.10 -0.46 12.14
CA ASN A 62 7.44 -1.01 12.02
C ASN A 62 8.11 -0.67 10.70
N ILE A 63 7.39 -0.61 9.58
CA ILE A 63 7.97 -0.45 8.25
C ILE A 63 7.67 0.95 7.74
N LEU A 64 8.73 1.73 7.56
CA LEU A 64 8.66 3.04 6.93
C LEU A 64 8.61 2.90 5.42
N PHE A 65 7.77 3.71 4.78
CA PHE A 65 7.71 3.76 3.32
C PHE A 65 9.02 4.35 2.77
N TRP A 66 9.56 3.72 1.73
CA TRP A 66 10.82 4.14 1.12
C TRP A 66 10.57 5.02 -0.11
N ASP A 67 10.28 6.29 0.14
CA ASP A 67 9.93 7.29 -0.88
C ASP A 67 10.98 7.42 -1.98
N GLU A 68 12.27 7.35 -1.63
CA GLU A 68 13.35 7.49 -2.62
C GLU A 68 13.42 6.29 -3.58
N ARG A 69 13.00 5.10 -3.12
CA ARG A 69 13.05 3.88 -3.93
C ARG A 69 11.80 3.68 -4.79
N HIS A 70 10.62 4.08 -4.29
CA HIS A 70 9.34 3.87 -4.97
C HIS A 70 9.31 4.36 -6.44
N PRO A 71 9.81 5.56 -6.80
CA PRO A 71 9.75 6.03 -8.17
C PRO A 71 10.84 5.42 -9.07
N ILE A 72 11.93 4.87 -8.52
CA ILE A 72 13.10 4.43 -9.29
C ILE A 72 12.72 3.42 -10.39
N PRO A 73 11.98 2.32 -10.12
CA PRO A 73 11.61 1.38 -11.18
C PRO A 73 10.83 2.04 -12.33
N THR A 74 9.92 2.96 -11.99
CA THR A 74 9.09 3.68 -12.97
C THR A 74 9.96 4.65 -13.79
N VAL A 75 10.81 5.43 -13.13
CA VAL A 75 11.74 6.35 -13.78
C VAL A 75 12.72 5.60 -14.68
N LEU A 76 13.25 4.46 -14.23
CA LEU A 76 14.12 3.61 -15.05
C LEU A 76 13.39 3.03 -16.26
N PHE A 77 12.14 2.59 -16.08
CA PHE A 77 11.34 2.08 -17.19
C PHE A 77 11.12 3.16 -18.27
N TYR A 78 10.73 4.39 -17.88
CA TYR A 78 10.53 5.48 -18.83
C TYR A 78 11.83 5.99 -19.45
N SER A 79 12.88 6.15 -18.64
CA SER A 79 14.17 6.66 -19.11
C SER A 79 14.85 5.67 -20.06
N LEU A 80 14.90 4.38 -19.72
CA LEU A 80 15.55 3.36 -20.56
C LEU A 80 14.65 2.89 -21.70
N GLY A 81 13.34 2.77 -21.47
CA GLY A 81 12.41 2.21 -22.43
C GLY A 81 11.91 3.19 -23.49
N ILE A 82 11.87 4.49 -23.16
CA ILE A 82 11.33 5.53 -24.06
C ILE A 82 12.36 6.63 -24.33
N ALA A 83 12.84 7.28 -23.28
CA ALA A 83 13.67 8.48 -23.44
C ALA A 83 15.01 8.16 -24.14
N LEU A 84 15.68 7.07 -23.75
CA LEU A 84 16.94 6.67 -24.34
C LEU A 84 16.82 6.34 -25.84
N PRO A 85 15.87 5.51 -26.30
CA PRO A 85 15.65 5.31 -27.74
C PRO A 85 15.35 6.61 -28.49
N VAL A 86 14.47 7.47 -27.95
CA VAL A 86 14.13 8.76 -28.58
C VAL A 86 15.37 9.66 -28.68
N PHE A 87 16.17 9.74 -27.62
CA PHE A 87 17.40 10.51 -27.56
C PHE A 87 18.45 9.99 -28.56
N LEU A 88 18.63 8.66 -28.66
CA LEU A 88 19.55 8.05 -29.63
C LEU A 88 19.10 8.30 -31.08
N ILE A 89 17.81 8.19 -31.36
CA ILE A 89 17.23 8.45 -32.69
C ILE A 89 17.39 9.93 -33.06
N ALA A 90 17.01 10.84 -32.17
CA ALA A 90 17.13 12.28 -32.39
C ALA A 90 18.59 12.71 -32.54
N GLY A 91 19.47 12.19 -31.68
CA GLY A 91 20.92 12.43 -31.76
C GLY A 91 21.51 11.94 -33.07
N PHE A 92 21.09 10.77 -33.57
CA PHE A 92 21.49 10.25 -34.88
C PHE A 92 21.07 11.17 -36.02
N TYR A 93 19.78 11.55 -36.09
CA TYR A 93 19.28 12.41 -37.17
C TYR A 93 19.90 13.82 -37.12
N LEU A 94 20.08 14.40 -35.93
CA LEU A 94 20.74 15.70 -35.80
C LEU A 94 22.21 15.61 -36.25
N SER A 95 22.91 14.54 -35.86
CA SER A 95 24.31 14.33 -36.27
C SER A 95 24.43 14.17 -37.79
N LEU A 96 23.50 13.44 -38.41
CA LEU A 96 23.43 13.30 -39.87
C LEU A 96 23.14 14.64 -40.56
N PHE A 97 22.19 15.42 -40.05
CA PHE A 97 21.87 16.75 -40.58
C PHE A 97 23.07 17.70 -40.50
N LEU A 98 23.76 17.74 -39.37
CA LEU A 98 24.95 18.57 -39.17
C LEU A 98 26.10 18.12 -40.07
N LEU A 99 26.29 16.82 -40.27
CA LEU A 99 27.27 16.28 -41.22
C LEU A 99 27.00 16.75 -42.65
N LEU A 100 25.74 16.69 -43.09
CA LEU A 100 25.33 17.08 -44.44
C LEU A 100 25.41 18.59 -44.69
N THR A 101 25.17 19.41 -43.67
CA THR A 101 25.08 20.88 -43.82
C THR A 101 26.39 21.62 -43.56
N SER A 102 27.19 21.16 -42.59
CA SER A 102 28.37 21.91 -42.15
C SER A 102 29.66 21.45 -42.84
N GLY A 103 29.76 20.20 -43.31
CA GLY A 103 30.96 19.64 -43.96
C GLY A 103 32.26 19.65 -43.12
N VAL A 104 32.25 20.26 -41.93
CA VAL A 104 33.44 20.61 -41.14
C VAL A 104 33.52 19.79 -39.84
N PHE A 105 32.39 19.33 -39.31
CA PHE A 105 32.39 18.52 -38.09
C PHE A 105 32.33 17.02 -38.40
N PRO A 106 33.32 16.23 -37.94
CA PRO A 106 33.26 14.77 -38.08
C PRO A 106 32.11 14.25 -37.21
N PHE A 107 31.31 13.33 -37.74
CA PHE A 107 30.19 12.69 -37.03
C PHE A 107 30.54 12.19 -35.62
N SER A 108 31.80 11.77 -35.43
CA SER A 108 32.33 11.29 -34.16
C SER A 108 32.33 12.34 -33.04
N THR A 109 32.54 13.64 -33.33
CA THR A 109 32.56 14.68 -32.27
C THR A 109 31.16 14.97 -31.75
N ILE A 110 30.17 15.04 -32.64
CA ILE A 110 28.77 15.25 -32.25
C ILE A 110 28.27 14.07 -31.44
N LEU A 111 28.58 12.84 -31.87
CA LEU A 111 28.23 11.63 -31.12
C LEU A 111 28.86 11.61 -29.72
N LEU A 112 30.12 12.04 -29.59
CA LEU A 112 30.82 12.11 -28.31
C LEU A 112 30.16 13.11 -27.34
N ILE A 113 29.68 14.26 -27.84
CA ILE A 113 28.95 15.25 -27.03
C ILE A 113 27.67 14.63 -26.47
N TRP A 114 26.91 13.91 -27.30
CA TRP A 114 25.67 13.26 -26.88
C TRP A 114 25.91 12.17 -25.83
N ILE A 115 26.92 11.32 -26.04
CA ILE A 115 27.31 10.30 -25.06
C ILE A 115 27.75 10.96 -23.75
N SER A 116 28.54 12.03 -23.81
CA SER A 116 29.00 12.76 -22.63
C SER A 116 27.84 13.36 -21.84
N ALA A 117 26.86 13.96 -22.53
CA ALA A 117 25.65 14.49 -21.90
C ALA A 117 24.82 13.39 -21.21
N LEU A 118 24.66 12.24 -21.87
CA LEU A 118 23.95 11.09 -21.30
C LEU A 118 24.65 10.54 -20.04
N VAL A 119 25.98 10.35 -20.12
CA VAL A 119 26.78 9.87 -18.98
C VAL A 119 26.73 10.86 -17.83
N SER A 120 26.86 12.16 -18.09
CA SER A 120 26.78 13.22 -17.08
C SER A 120 25.41 13.24 -16.38
N SER A 121 24.33 13.06 -17.13
CA SER A 121 22.97 12.97 -16.57
C SER A 121 22.82 11.75 -15.64
N ILE A 122 23.27 10.57 -16.08
CA ILE A 122 23.22 9.34 -15.26
C ILE A 122 24.02 9.51 -13.96
N ILE A 123 25.25 10.04 -14.04
CA ILE A 123 26.09 10.28 -12.87
C ILE A 123 25.40 11.25 -11.90
N THR A 124 24.84 12.35 -12.41
CA THR A 124 24.15 13.35 -11.59
C THR A 124 22.94 12.74 -10.87
N THR A 125 22.12 11.95 -11.56
CA THR A 125 21.00 11.24 -10.94
C THR A 125 21.46 10.26 -9.86
N LEU A 126 22.53 9.49 -10.11
CA LEU A 126 23.10 8.58 -9.12
C LEU A 126 23.61 9.32 -7.88
N VAL A 127 24.26 10.48 -8.06
CA VAL A 127 24.72 11.34 -6.96
C VAL A 127 23.52 11.86 -6.16
N ILE A 128 22.44 12.31 -6.81
CA ILE A 128 21.23 12.77 -6.11
C ILE A 128 20.61 11.64 -5.27
N ILE A 129 20.45 10.44 -5.84
CA ILE A 129 19.94 9.27 -5.12
C ILE A 129 20.86 8.91 -3.94
N ALA A 130 22.17 8.90 -4.17
CA ALA A 130 23.19 8.62 -3.16
C ALA A 130 23.12 9.62 -1.99
N VAL A 131 23.00 10.91 -2.28
CA VAL A 131 22.84 11.98 -1.29
C VAL A 131 21.54 11.79 -0.52
N ALA A 132 20.40 11.59 -1.21
CA ALA A 132 19.10 11.40 -0.56
C ALA A 132 19.08 10.19 0.39
N ILE A 133 19.66 9.06 -0.03
CA ILE A 133 19.82 7.86 0.81
C ILE A 133 20.66 8.17 2.05
N ARG A 134 21.78 8.89 1.88
CA ARG A 134 22.69 9.20 2.98
C ARG A 134 22.09 10.22 3.95
N SER A 135 21.46 11.28 3.45
CA SER A 135 20.88 12.36 4.25
C SER A 135 19.65 11.90 5.02
N ASN A 136 18.71 11.24 4.33
CA ASN A 136 17.39 10.98 4.89
C ASN A 136 17.34 9.67 5.69
N ARG A 137 18.08 8.65 5.26
CA ARG A 137 17.93 7.28 5.79
C ARG A 137 19.13 6.80 6.59
N LYS A 138 20.29 7.48 6.50
CA LYS A 138 21.56 7.13 7.17
C LYS A 138 22.05 5.70 6.88
N ILE A 139 21.63 5.10 5.76
CA ILE A 139 22.00 3.73 5.35
C ILE A 139 23.41 3.76 4.74
N PRO A 140 24.25 2.71 4.91
CA PRO A 140 25.50 2.60 4.16
C PRO A 140 25.27 2.77 2.66
N LEU A 141 26.07 3.60 2.01
CA LEU A 141 25.81 4.05 0.63
C LEU A 141 25.64 2.90 -0.36
N ILE A 142 26.56 1.93 -0.33
CA ILE A 142 26.57 0.78 -1.23
C ILE A 142 25.34 -0.09 -0.99
N GLU A 143 24.97 -0.35 0.27
CA GLU A 143 23.78 -1.11 0.62
C GLU A 143 22.51 -0.38 0.16
N GLY A 144 22.41 0.91 0.43
CA GLY A 144 21.28 1.75 0.05
C GLY A 144 21.08 1.78 -1.46
N LEU A 145 22.15 2.06 -2.24
CA LEU A 145 22.10 2.07 -3.71
C LEU A 145 21.72 0.70 -4.25
N THR A 146 22.39 -0.37 -3.80
CA THR A 146 22.11 -1.74 -4.27
C THR A 146 20.64 -2.11 -4.05
N ASN A 147 20.06 -1.72 -2.92
CA ASN A 147 18.67 -2.03 -2.61
C ASN A 147 17.67 -1.07 -3.27
N ALA A 148 18.05 0.19 -3.52
CA ALA A 148 17.25 1.15 -4.27
C ALA A 148 16.97 0.68 -5.71
N PHE A 149 17.95 0.02 -6.35
CA PHE A 149 17.79 -0.53 -7.70
C PHE A 149 17.19 -1.93 -7.74
N LYS A 150 17.02 -2.61 -6.60
CA LYS A 150 16.34 -3.91 -6.56
C LYS A 150 14.83 -3.73 -6.66
N LEU A 151 14.21 -4.52 -7.53
CA LEU A 151 12.75 -4.57 -7.69
C LEU A 151 12.05 -5.11 -6.44
N SER A 152 12.76 -5.90 -5.62
CA SER A 152 12.30 -6.44 -4.34
C SER A 152 13.45 -6.53 -3.35
N ILE A 153 13.27 -6.06 -2.12
CA ILE A 153 14.27 -6.30 -1.09
C ILE A 153 14.07 -7.68 -0.44
N SER A 154 15.17 -8.25 0.08
CA SER A 154 15.09 -9.50 0.82
C SER A 154 14.27 -9.34 2.10
N LEU A 155 13.52 -10.37 2.51
CA LEU A 155 12.79 -10.34 3.76
C LEU A 155 13.69 -10.11 4.98
N LYS A 156 14.94 -10.61 4.95
CA LYS A 156 15.95 -10.34 5.98
C LYS A 156 16.21 -8.83 6.17
N MET A 157 16.25 -8.08 5.07
CA MET A 157 16.41 -6.62 5.12
C MET A 157 15.12 -5.95 5.59
N LEU A 158 13.97 -6.39 5.09
CA LEU A 158 12.68 -5.83 5.47
C LEU A 158 12.34 -6.05 6.95
N LEU A 159 12.82 -7.15 7.54
CA LEU A 159 12.61 -7.52 8.95
C LEU A 159 13.76 -7.07 9.87
N ARG A 160 14.76 -6.36 9.36
CA ARG A 160 15.94 -5.91 10.13
C ARG A 160 15.50 -5.03 11.30
N ARG A 161 16.10 -5.20 12.49
CA ARG A 161 15.65 -4.51 13.72
C ARG A 161 15.83 -3.00 13.69
N ASP A 162 16.90 -2.50 13.10
CA ASP A 162 17.29 -1.10 13.17
C ASP A 162 16.57 -0.23 12.13
N ARG A 163 16.20 -0.78 10.97
CA ARG A 163 15.57 -0.03 9.85
C ARG A 163 14.75 -0.95 8.94
N LYS A 164 13.43 -0.88 9.05
CA LYS A 164 12.53 -1.59 8.14
C LYS A 164 11.99 -0.57 7.14
N LEU A 165 12.54 -0.59 5.94
CA LEU A 165 12.13 0.26 4.82
C LEU A 165 11.52 -0.62 3.74
N GLY A 166 10.39 -0.22 3.19
CA GLY A 166 9.69 -0.99 2.17
C GLY A 166 8.93 -0.11 1.20
N ILE A 167 8.67 -0.64 0.01
CA ILE A 167 7.68 -0.11 -0.94
C ILE A 167 6.52 -1.10 -1.06
N CYS A 168 5.44 -0.72 -1.74
CA CYS A 168 4.21 -1.51 -1.90
C CYS A 168 4.44 -2.99 -2.22
N ARG A 169 5.39 -3.30 -3.11
CA ARG A 169 5.75 -4.67 -3.50
C ARG A 169 6.35 -5.48 -2.35
N ASP A 170 7.15 -4.86 -1.50
CA ASP A 170 7.75 -5.54 -0.35
C ASP A 170 6.70 -5.79 0.73
N TYR A 171 5.79 -4.83 0.97
CA TYR A 171 4.64 -5.02 1.86
C TYR A 171 3.78 -6.18 1.36
N ALA A 172 3.39 -6.18 0.09
CA ALA A 172 2.59 -7.25 -0.50
C ALA A 172 3.27 -8.62 -0.34
N LYS A 173 4.56 -8.71 -0.64
CA LYS A 173 5.33 -9.95 -0.50
C LYS A 173 5.37 -10.43 0.95
N LEU A 174 5.68 -9.55 1.90
CA LEU A 174 5.73 -9.89 3.32
C LEU A 174 4.35 -10.31 3.84
N THR A 175 3.30 -9.56 3.49
CA THR A 175 1.92 -9.89 3.83
C THR A 175 1.56 -11.29 3.33
N ALA A 176 1.87 -11.62 2.08
CA ALA A 176 1.61 -12.94 1.54
C ALA A 176 2.39 -14.05 2.28
N CYS A 177 3.65 -13.81 2.66
CA CYS A 177 4.43 -14.74 3.48
C CYS A 177 3.80 -14.96 4.87
N ILE A 178 3.40 -13.88 5.56
CA ILE A 178 2.75 -13.96 6.88
C ILE A 178 1.43 -14.73 6.76
N LEU A 179 0.57 -14.33 5.82
CA LEU A 179 -0.73 -14.97 5.60
C LEU A 179 -0.59 -16.46 5.22
N ARG A 180 0.43 -16.85 4.45
CA ARG A 180 0.70 -18.27 4.19
C ARG A 180 1.18 -19.05 5.39
N SER A 181 1.88 -18.39 6.29
CA SER A 181 2.36 -19.01 7.53
C SER A 181 1.19 -19.29 8.49
N ILE A 182 0.25 -18.35 8.61
CA ILE A 182 -0.94 -18.47 9.46
C ILE A 182 -2.00 -19.37 8.79
N TYR A 183 -2.39 -19.02 7.56
CA TYR A 183 -3.48 -19.66 6.83
C TYR A 183 -2.96 -20.51 5.67
N LYS A 184 -2.51 -21.73 5.97
CA LYS A 184 -1.89 -22.64 4.98
C LYS A 184 -2.76 -22.85 3.73
N ASN A 185 -4.09 -22.90 3.90
CA ASN A 185 -5.05 -23.23 2.84
C ASN A 185 -5.85 -22.03 2.32
N SER A 186 -5.56 -20.80 2.76
CA SER A 186 -6.33 -19.63 2.31
C SER A 186 -6.12 -19.32 0.82
N GLU A 187 -6.97 -18.50 0.22
CA GLU A 187 -6.71 -18.00 -1.13
C GLU A 187 -6.08 -16.61 -1.01
N ILE A 188 -4.82 -16.47 -1.46
CA ILE A 188 -4.10 -15.21 -1.44
C ILE A 188 -4.07 -14.63 -2.85
N TYR A 189 -4.35 -13.35 -2.96
CA TYR A 189 -4.44 -12.61 -4.21
C TYR A 189 -3.45 -11.45 -4.22
N PHE A 190 -2.96 -11.10 -5.41
CA PHE A 190 -2.23 -9.87 -5.65
C PHE A 190 -2.99 -9.03 -6.67
N LEU A 191 -3.25 -7.77 -6.34
CA LEU A 191 -3.89 -6.80 -7.22
C LEU A 191 -2.94 -5.65 -7.49
N HIS A 192 -2.99 -5.13 -8.73
CA HIS A 192 -2.09 -4.07 -9.22
C HIS A 192 -2.87 -2.80 -9.53
N SER A 193 -2.30 -1.64 -9.20
CA SER A 193 -2.73 -0.32 -9.69
C SER A 193 -1.52 0.45 -10.28
N SER A 194 -1.69 1.72 -10.67
CA SER A 194 -0.76 2.45 -11.56
C SER A 194 0.70 2.57 -11.11
N ALA A 195 1.02 2.32 -9.85
CA ALA A 195 2.37 2.15 -9.35
C ALA A 195 2.34 1.40 -8.00
N HIS A 196 1.35 0.51 -7.84
CA HIS A 196 0.99 -0.03 -6.54
C HIS A 196 0.60 -1.49 -6.66
N VAL A 197 0.80 -2.24 -5.57
CA VAL A 197 0.37 -3.62 -5.46
C VAL A 197 -0.01 -3.88 -4.02
N ALA A 198 -1.13 -4.58 -3.83
CA ALA A 198 -1.61 -4.99 -2.52
C ALA A 198 -1.87 -6.49 -2.50
N THR A 199 -1.82 -7.07 -1.30
CA THR A 199 -2.15 -8.49 -1.08
C THR A 199 -3.55 -8.60 -0.52
N GLY A 200 -4.35 -9.51 -1.08
CA GLY A 200 -5.66 -9.85 -0.58
C GLY A 200 -5.71 -11.26 -0.01
N ILE A 201 -6.60 -11.50 0.94
CA ILE A 201 -6.95 -12.84 1.45
C ILE A 201 -8.45 -13.08 1.31
N ARG A 202 -8.84 -14.29 0.89
CA ARG A 202 -10.23 -14.72 0.96
C ARG A 202 -10.58 -15.18 2.36
N ILE A 203 -11.60 -14.57 2.95
CA ILE A 203 -12.23 -14.97 4.21
C ILE A 203 -13.73 -15.08 3.93
N GLY A 204 -14.29 -16.27 4.10
CA GLY A 204 -15.66 -16.57 3.68
C GLY A 204 -15.84 -16.34 2.16
N GLN A 205 -16.82 -15.52 1.79
CA GLN A 205 -17.12 -15.20 0.39
C GLN A 205 -16.34 -13.97 -0.13
N GLU A 206 -15.72 -13.22 0.78
CA GLU A 206 -15.11 -11.93 0.49
C GLU A 206 -13.59 -12.00 0.37
N VAL A 207 -13.03 -11.04 -0.39
CA VAL A 207 -11.59 -10.84 -0.49
C VAL A 207 -11.24 -9.52 0.18
N TYR A 208 -10.44 -9.59 1.24
CA TYR A 208 -9.98 -8.44 2.01
C TYR A 208 -8.58 -8.05 1.61
N MET A 209 -8.39 -6.78 1.27
CA MET A 209 -7.13 -6.20 0.80
C MET A 209 -6.34 -5.62 1.97
N LEU A 210 -5.12 -6.13 2.15
CA LEU A 210 -4.15 -5.70 3.14
C LEU A 210 -3.12 -4.81 2.44
N ASP A 211 -3.24 -3.50 2.67
CA ASP A 211 -2.50 -2.47 1.96
C ASP A 211 -1.85 -1.45 2.90
N GLN A 212 -0.76 -1.88 3.55
CA GLN A 212 0.18 -1.13 4.41
C GLN A 212 -0.40 -0.53 5.70
N ARG A 213 -1.63 -0.01 5.68
CA ARG A 213 -2.25 0.73 6.79
C ARG A 213 -3.71 0.35 6.91
N LEU A 214 -4.23 0.49 8.13
CA LEU A 214 -5.66 0.40 8.40
C LEU A 214 -6.42 1.56 7.72
N PRO A 215 -7.73 1.37 7.46
CA PRO A 215 -8.48 0.13 7.64
C PRO A 215 -8.27 -0.88 6.50
N VAL A 216 -8.49 -2.16 6.82
CA VAL A 216 -8.70 -3.23 5.85
C VAL A 216 -9.93 -2.90 5.01
N LEU A 217 -9.83 -3.12 3.70
CA LEU A 217 -10.92 -2.89 2.76
C LEU A 217 -11.32 -4.19 2.07
N THR A 218 -12.58 -4.29 1.65
CA THR A 218 -12.95 -5.31 0.66
C THR A 218 -12.27 -4.99 -0.68
N ILE A 219 -12.15 -6.01 -1.54
CA ILE A 219 -11.61 -5.84 -2.90
C ILE A 219 -12.35 -4.76 -3.70
N ASN A 220 -13.67 -4.63 -3.51
CA ASN A 220 -14.49 -3.62 -4.16
C ASN A 220 -14.13 -2.20 -3.72
N GLN A 221 -14.01 -2.01 -2.41
CA GLN A 221 -13.67 -0.70 -1.82
C GLN A 221 -12.23 -0.31 -2.16
N TRP A 222 -11.28 -1.25 -2.05
CA TRP A 222 -9.90 -1.02 -2.45
C TRP A 222 -9.81 -0.64 -3.93
N TYR A 223 -10.51 -1.37 -4.80
CA TYR A 223 -10.51 -1.08 -6.23
C TYR A 223 -11.12 0.29 -6.54
N LYS A 224 -12.27 0.65 -5.92
CA LYS A 224 -12.89 1.98 -6.05
C LYS A 224 -11.96 3.09 -5.55
N ARG A 225 -11.19 2.85 -4.48
CA ARG A 225 -10.20 3.80 -3.95
C ARG A 225 -9.07 4.05 -4.94
N GLU A 226 -8.51 3.00 -5.52
CA GLU A 226 -7.34 3.08 -6.41
C GLU A 226 -7.68 3.54 -7.84
N HIS A 227 -8.91 3.29 -8.30
CA HIS A 227 -9.31 3.54 -9.69
C HIS A 227 -10.50 4.49 -9.86
N GLY A 228 -11.02 5.04 -8.75
CA GLY A 228 -12.24 5.84 -8.73
C GLY A 228 -13.44 5.02 -9.22
N SER A 229 -14.36 5.69 -9.92
CA SER A 229 -15.54 5.05 -10.53
C SER A 229 -15.24 4.38 -11.88
N THR A 230 -13.96 4.19 -12.23
CA THR A 230 -13.58 3.64 -13.54
C THR A 230 -13.80 2.12 -13.56
N PRO A 231 -14.67 1.59 -14.44
CA PRO A 231 -14.90 0.16 -14.52
C PRO A 231 -13.64 -0.58 -15.03
N PRO A 232 -13.40 -1.83 -14.58
CA PRO A 232 -12.24 -2.62 -15.01
C PRO A 232 -12.10 -2.76 -16.53
N SER A 233 -13.21 -2.84 -17.24
CA SER A 233 -13.27 -2.91 -18.71
C SER A 233 -12.65 -1.70 -19.43
N LYS A 234 -12.48 -0.56 -18.74
CA LYS A 234 -11.84 0.66 -19.26
C LYS A 234 -10.39 0.83 -18.85
N LEU A 235 -9.88 0.05 -17.88
CA LEU A 235 -8.50 0.13 -17.43
C LEU A 235 -7.51 -0.57 -18.37
N LEU A 236 -6.22 -0.30 -18.22
CA LEU A 236 -5.15 -1.07 -18.87
C LEU A 236 -5.26 -2.56 -18.48
N PHE A 237 -4.90 -3.44 -19.40
CA PHE A 237 -5.03 -4.90 -19.25
C PHE A 237 -4.42 -5.47 -17.96
N VAL A 238 -3.30 -4.88 -17.49
CA VAL A 238 -2.63 -5.29 -16.26
C VAL A 238 -3.52 -5.11 -15.03
N TYR A 239 -4.35 -4.06 -15.01
CA TYR A 239 -5.26 -3.76 -13.89
C TYR A 239 -6.57 -4.55 -13.97
N ARG A 240 -6.80 -5.29 -15.05
CA ARG A 240 -7.98 -6.17 -15.20
C ARG A 240 -7.79 -7.55 -14.58
N LYS A 241 -6.62 -7.82 -14.01
CA LYS A 241 -6.21 -9.14 -13.57
C LYS A 241 -5.70 -9.14 -12.13
N ALA A 242 -6.27 -10.03 -11.33
CA ALA A 242 -5.71 -10.42 -10.05
C ALA A 242 -4.83 -11.66 -10.27
N HIS A 243 -3.80 -11.82 -9.45
CA HIS A 243 -2.96 -13.02 -9.43
C HIS A 243 -3.23 -13.81 -8.16
N LYS A 244 -3.84 -14.97 -8.27
CA LYS A 244 -4.04 -15.91 -7.17
C LYS A 244 -2.80 -16.75 -6.95
N LEU A 245 -2.31 -16.78 -5.72
CA LEU A 245 -1.17 -17.59 -5.30
C LEU A 245 -1.62 -19.00 -4.95
N ASN A 246 -1.21 -19.98 -5.75
CA ASN A 246 -1.47 -21.41 -5.53
C ASN A 246 -0.14 -22.17 -5.46
N GLY A 247 0.37 -22.36 -4.25
CA GLY A 247 1.72 -22.89 -4.01
C GLY A 247 2.77 -22.09 -4.78
N ASN A 248 3.51 -22.75 -5.66
CA ASN A 248 4.56 -22.15 -6.49
C ASN A 248 4.05 -21.72 -7.89
N ARG A 249 2.77 -21.35 -7.98
CA ARG A 249 2.13 -20.91 -9.23
C ARG A 249 1.31 -19.65 -8.97
N LEU A 250 1.30 -18.78 -9.97
CA LEU A 250 0.34 -17.67 -10.05
C LEU A 250 -0.69 -17.98 -11.12
N GLU A 251 -1.95 -17.92 -10.73
CA GLU A 251 -3.09 -18.01 -11.62
C GLU A 251 -3.63 -16.62 -11.89
N SER A 252 -3.77 -16.26 -13.17
CA SER A 252 -4.31 -14.96 -13.57
C SER A 252 -5.83 -15.06 -13.68
N ILE A 253 -6.52 -14.30 -12.84
CA ILE A 253 -7.98 -14.30 -12.72
C ILE A 253 -8.51 -12.92 -13.10
N PRO A 254 -9.60 -12.81 -13.89
CA PRO A 254 -10.23 -11.52 -14.15
C PRO A 254 -10.68 -10.85 -12.86
N VAL A 255 -10.34 -9.58 -12.66
CA VAL A 255 -10.75 -8.81 -11.47
C VAL A 255 -12.27 -8.75 -11.37
N ASP A 256 -12.99 -8.61 -12.50
CA ASP A 256 -14.46 -8.60 -12.55
C ASP A 256 -15.10 -9.83 -11.85
N SER A 257 -14.45 -10.99 -11.93
CA SER A 257 -14.93 -12.23 -11.29
C SER A 257 -14.80 -12.21 -9.76
N LEU A 258 -13.95 -11.31 -9.23
CA LEU A 258 -13.79 -11.06 -7.81
C LEU A 258 -14.65 -9.89 -7.34
N LEU A 259 -14.99 -8.95 -8.23
CA LEU A 259 -15.72 -7.71 -7.91
C LEU A 259 -17.25 -7.83 -7.81
N SER A 260 -17.84 -9.04 -7.85
CA SER A 260 -19.29 -9.16 -8.09
C SER A 260 -20.00 -10.26 -7.30
N LYS A 261 -19.64 -10.45 -6.02
CA LYS A 261 -20.37 -11.34 -5.10
C LYS A 261 -20.72 -10.78 -3.72
N THR A 262 -20.31 -9.55 -3.40
CA THR A 262 -20.78 -8.89 -2.17
C THR A 262 -22.28 -8.70 -2.24
N ASN A 263 -23.01 -9.47 -1.43
CA ASN A 263 -24.31 -9.04 -0.96
C ASN A 263 -24.06 -7.68 -0.29
N ILE A 264 -24.52 -6.60 -0.93
CA ILE A 264 -24.58 -5.28 -0.29
C ILE A 264 -25.66 -5.41 0.78
N SER A 265 -25.35 -6.11 1.87
CA SER A 265 -26.19 -6.17 3.05
C SER A 265 -26.21 -4.77 3.64
N LYS A 266 -27.43 -4.23 3.81
CA LYS A 266 -27.82 -2.97 4.47
C LYS A 266 -26.66 -2.03 4.81
N ILE A 267 -26.62 -0.88 4.13
CA ILE A 267 -25.78 0.26 4.49
C ILE A 267 -25.98 0.54 5.99
N LYS A 268 -24.92 0.39 6.80
CA LYS A 268 -24.94 0.80 8.20
C LYS A 268 -25.01 2.32 8.28
N SER A 269 -25.76 2.82 9.25
CA SER A 269 -25.76 4.24 9.58
C SER A 269 -24.45 4.62 10.27
N PRO A 270 -24.01 5.90 10.22
CA PRO A 270 -22.90 6.39 11.03
C PRO A 270 -23.09 6.13 12.54
N HIS A 271 -24.35 6.08 12.98
CA HIS A 271 -24.73 5.72 14.35
C HIS A 271 -24.27 4.30 14.74
N ASP A 272 -24.36 3.32 13.84
CA ASP A 272 -23.92 1.95 14.12
C ASP A 272 -22.39 1.87 14.32
N LEU A 273 -21.61 2.70 13.60
CA LEU A 273 -20.17 2.78 13.77
C LEU A 273 -19.80 3.45 15.09
N SER A 274 -20.51 4.54 15.42
CA SER A 274 -20.37 5.25 16.69
C SER A 274 -20.59 4.29 17.85
N PHE A 275 -21.67 3.49 17.81
CA PHE A 275 -21.96 2.47 18.81
C PHE A 275 -20.86 1.40 18.92
N GLU A 276 -20.40 0.83 17.80
CA GLU A 276 -19.32 -0.16 17.81
C GLU A 276 -17.99 0.42 18.33
N LEU A 277 -17.69 1.68 18.02
CA LEU A 277 -16.52 2.39 18.51
C LEU A 277 -16.59 2.67 20.01
N SER A 278 -17.73 3.15 20.50
CA SER A 278 -17.97 3.34 21.93
C SER A 278 -17.77 2.05 22.70
N LYS A 279 -18.31 0.94 22.20
CA LYS A 279 -18.11 -0.39 22.78
C LYS A 279 -16.63 -0.80 22.82
N LEU A 280 -15.87 -0.60 21.74
CA LEU A 280 -14.45 -0.98 21.68
C LEU A 280 -13.54 -0.07 22.53
N LEU A 281 -14.01 1.12 22.87
CA LEU A 281 -13.32 2.06 23.77
C LEU A 281 -13.78 1.92 25.22
N ASN A 282 -14.73 1.03 25.52
CA ASN A 282 -15.39 0.91 26.82
C ASN A 282 -16.00 2.24 27.30
N ILE A 283 -16.53 3.03 26.36
CA ILE A 283 -17.28 4.24 26.69
C ILE A 283 -18.70 3.81 27.08
N PRO A 284 -19.18 4.17 28.28
CA PRO A 284 -20.52 3.79 28.74
C PRO A 284 -21.57 4.39 27.81
N ASP A 285 -22.56 3.58 27.45
CA ASP A 285 -23.69 3.97 26.61
C ASP A 285 -24.72 4.75 27.45
N ASN A 286 -24.32 5.93 27.90
CA ASN A 286 -25.16 6.81 28.71
C ASN A 286 -25.80 7.86 27.80
N ASP A 287 -26.81 7.46 27.03
CA ASP A 287 -27.69 8.42 26.33
C ASP A 287 -28.47 9.32 27.31
N SER A 288 -28.43 9.00 28.62
CA SER A 288 -29.08 9.73 29.70
C SER A 288 -28.16 10.65 30.51
N PHE A 289 -27.09 11.22 29.93
CA PHE A 289 -26.39 12.35 30.58
C PHE A 289 -27.33 13.57 30.57
N ASP A 290 -28.26 13.55 31.52
CA ASP A 290 -29.31 14.52 31.70
C ASP A 290 -28.72 15.76 32.37
N SER A 291 -28.27 16.69 31.51
CA SER A 291 -28.27 18.17 31.64
C SER A 291 -27.83 18.86 32.96
N GLY A 292 -27.36 18.13 33.97
CA GLY A 292 -26.97 18.67 35.26
C GLY A 292 -25.46 18.63 35.46
N PHE A 293 -24.79 19.76 35.20
CA PHE A 293 -23.49 20.18 35.74
C PHE A 293 -22.16 19.89 35.02
N ASP A 294 -22.06 19.02 34.01
CA ASP A 294 -20.78 18.88 33.29
C ASP A 294 -20.74 19.72 32.01
N VAL A 295 -19.83 20.71 31.95
CA VAL A 295 -19.53 21.43 30.71
C VAL A 295 -18.87 20.44 29.75
N LEU A 296 -19.64 19.92 28.80
CA LEU A 296 -19.12 19.05 27.75
C LEU A 296 -18.47 19.89 26.66
N GLN A 297 -17.17 19.71 26.46
CA GLN A 297 -16.50 20.24 25.27
C GLN A 297 -16.61 19.22 24.14
N THR A 298 -17.02 19.69 22.96
CA THR A 298 -16.96 18.87 21.74
C THR A 298 -15.64 19.17 21.04
N ILE A 299 -14.81 18.14 20.87
CA ILE A 299 -13.57 18.22 20.11
C ILE A 299 -13.84 17.57 18.75
N GLU A 300 -13.63 18.34 17.68
CA GLU A 300 -13.60 17.80 16.32
C GLU A 300 -12.25 17.12 16.09
N LEU A 301 -12.30 15.83 15.76
CA LEU A 301 -11.14 15.04 15.39
C LEU A 301 -10.89 15.17 13.87
N PRO A 302 -9.68 14.89 13.37
CA PRO A 302 -9.35 15.00 11.96
C PRO A 302 -10.33 14.23 11.09
N LYS A 303 -10.86 14.94 10.10
CA LYS A 303 -11.70 14.36 9.05
C LYS A 303 -10.94 13.24 8.34
N TRP A 304 -11.61 12.14 8.10
CA TRP A 304 -11.08 11.10 7.26
C TRP A 304 -11.53 11.33 5.82
N ALA A 305 -10.62 11.94 5.05
CA ALA A 305 -10.84 12.27 3.66
C ALA A 305 -11.26 11.04 2.85
N LYS A 306 -12.39 11.13 2.12
CA LYS A 306 -13.00 10.04 1.35
C LYS A 306 -13.44 8.82 2.17
N GLY A 307 -13.44 8.93 3.50
CA GLY A 307 -13.79 7.85 4.42
C GLY A 307 -15.24 7.38 4.27
N ALA A 308 -16.15 8.26 3.86
CA ALA A 308 -17.57 7.91 3.78
C ALA A 308 -17.84 6.86 2.70
N ASN A 309 -17.11 6.94 1.58
CA ASN A 309 -17.17 5.97 0.50
C ASN A 309 -16.62 4.57 0.89
N LEU A 310 -15.86 4.49 1.99
CA LEU A 310 -15.21 3.26 2.47
C LEU A 310 -16.00 2.55 3.58
N TYR A 311 -16.99 3.21 4.20
CA TYR A 311 -17.80 2.66 5.29
C TYR A 311 -19.18 2.14 4.84
N GLU A 312 -19.60 2.35 3.59
CA GLU A 312 -20.96 2.01 3.12
C GLU A 312 -21.31 0.50 3.10
N MET A 313 -20.42 -0.40 3.54
CA MET A 313 -20.68 -1.85 3.60
C MET A 313 -20.75 -2.33 5.04
N ASN A 314 -21.84 -3.02 5.40
CA ASN A 314 -21.94 -3.71 6.69
C ASN A 314 -21.08 -4.98 6.69
N ASP A 315 -19.76 -4.78 6.75
CA ASP A 315 -18.79 -5.85 6.80
C ASP A 315 -18.09 -5.86 8.16
N SER A 316 -18.20 -6.99 8.88
CA SER A 316 -17.69 -7.10 10.25
C SER A 316 -16.16 -6.97 10.36
N VAL A 317 -15.43 -7.27 9.29
CA VAL A 317 -13.97 -7.19 9.22
C VAL A 317 -13.56 -5.74 8.98
N VAL A 318 -14.17 -5.08 7.98
CA VAL A 318 -13.92 -3.66 7.68
C VAL A 318 -14.30 -2.78 8.86
N ASN A 319 -15.46 -3.03 9.48
CA ASN A 319 -15.92 -2.28 10.64
C ASN A 319 -14.94 -2.40 11.81
N TYR A 320 -14.54 -3.62 12.16
CA TYR A 320 -13.57 -3.86 13.23
C TYR A 320 -12.24 -3.14 12.96
N SER A 321 -11.76 -3.20 11.72
CA SER A 321 -10.53 -2.53 11.27
C SER A 321 -10.62 -1.02 11.32
N LEU A 322 -11.76 -0.46 10.89
CA LEU A 322 -12.07 0.95 10.99
C LEU A 322 -12.11 1.39 12.45
N THR A 323 -12.76 0.63 13.33
CA THR A 323 -12.82 0.97 14.74
C THR A 323 -11.43 1.00 15.38
N ARG A 324 -10.53 0.05 15.05
CA ARG A 324 -9.14 0.08 15.53
C ARG A 324 -8.36 1.28 14.98
N PHE A 325 -8.53 1.60 13.71
CA PHE A 325 -7.95 2.79 13.10
C PHE A 325 -8.38 4.06 13.86
N LEU A 326 -9.67 4.21 14.13
CA LEU A 326 -10.23 5.36 14.84
C LEU A 326 -9.76 5.44 16.27
N LYS A 327 -9.77 4.32 17.02
CA LYS A 327 -9.19 4.24 18.36
C LYS A 327 -7.77 4.78 18.39
N ARG A 328 -6.91 4.35 17.46
CA ARG A 328 -5.51 4.82 17.38
C ARG A 328 -5.41 6.31 17.07
N ARG A 329 -6.26 6.82 16.17
CA ARG A 329 -6.32 8.26 15.85
C ARG A 329 -6.72 9.10 17.06
N ILE A 330 -7.74 8.67 17.79
CA ILE A 330 -8.22 9.32 19.01
C ILE A 330 -7.13 9.33 20.08
N MET A 331 -6.51 8.17 20.36
CA MET A 331 -5.46 8.05 21.37
C MET A 331 -4.21 8.89 21.06
N ASN A 332 -3.95 9.19 19.78
CA ASN A 332 -2.84 10.07 19.40
C ASN A 332 -3.14 11.56 19.62
N GLN A 333 -4.40 11.93 19.86
CA GLN A 333 -4.83 13.32 20.02
C GLN A 333 -5.33 13.64 21.42
N ILE A 334 -5.90 12.65 22.10
CA ILE A 334 -6.46 12.80 23.44
C ILE A 334 -5.55 12.06 24.42
N LEU A 335 -5.19 12.75 25.50
CA LEU A 335 -4.29 12.24 26.54
C LEU A 335 -4.89 11.05 27.31
N GLU A 336 -6.20 11.08 27.60
CA GLU A 336 -6.87 10.00 28.35
C GLU A 336 -8.25 9.64 27.77
N LEU A 337 -8.46 8.36 27.44
CA LEU A 337 -9.73 7.83 26.93
C LEU A 337 -10.87 7.93 27.96
N SER A 338 -10.55 7.94 29.25
CA SER A 338 -11.49 8.07 30.38
C SER A 338 -12.30 9.37 30.33
N GLN A 339 -11.80 10.39 29.63
CA GLN A 339 -12.46 11.68 29.52
C GLN A 339 -13.56 11.71 28.46
N ILE A 340 -13.61 10.72 27.57
CA ILE A 340 -14.56 10.67 26.46
C ILE A 340 -15.89 10.08 26.95
N THR A 341 -16.95 10.86 26.85
CA THR A 341 -18.31 10.44 27.24
C THR A 341 -19.13 9.95 26.07
N LYS A 342 -18.90 10.50 24.87
CA LYS A 342 -19.62 10.10 23.65
C LYS A 342 -18.75 10.36 22.43
N ILE A 343 -18.85 9.47 21.44
CA ILE A 343 -18.26 9.68 20.12
C ILE A 343 -19.39 9.74 19.09
N GLU A 344 -19.43 10.82 18.34
CA GLU A 344 -20.36 11.03 17.24
C GLU A 344 -19.59 10.92 15.92
N ILE A 345 -20.19 10.23 14.96
CA ILE A 345 -19.63 10.06 13.64
C ILE A 345 -20.66 10.55 12.64
N ASP A 346 -20.27 11.53 11.85
CA ASP A 346 -21.09 12.15 10.83
C ASP A 346 -20.45 11.95 9.44
N LYS A 347 -21.29 12.03 8.41
CA LYS A 347 -20.85 12.06 7.01
C LYS A 347 -20.97 13.49 6.51
N GLU A 348 -19.85 14.09 6.11
CA GLU A 348 -19.82 15.39 5.43
C GLU A 348 -19.29 15.18 4.01
N ALA A 349 -20.19 15.21 3.02
CA ALA A 349 -19.89 14.88 1.63
C ALA A 349 -19.24 13.48 1.45
N GLU A 350 -17.97 13.42 1.06
CA GLU A 350 -17.21 12.16 0.92
C GLU A 350 -16.41 11.79 2.19
N ASP A 351 -16.38 12.67 3.18
CA ASP A 351 -15.54 12.54 4.35
C ASP A 351 -16.33 12.00 5.54
N LEU A 352 -15.64 11.29 6.43
CA LEU A 352 -16.16 10.97 7.76
C LEU A 352 -15.59 11.98 8.76
N VAL A 353 -16.49 12.59 9.52
CA VAL A 353 -16.17 13.55 10.57
C VAL A 353 -16.46 12.89 11.91
N PHE A 354 -15.52 13.04 12.83
CA PHE A 354 -15.61 12.42 14.14
C PHE A 354 -15.60 13.53 15.18
N ARG A 355 -16.51 13.46 16.13
CA ARG A 355 -16.61 14.40 17.25
C ARG A 355 -16.58 13.62 18.54
N ALA A 356 -15.69 14.00 19.45
CA ALA A 356 -15.63 13.44 20.80
C ALA A 356 -16.17 14.46 21.79
N LYS A 357 -17.12 14.05 22.64
CA LYS A 357 -17.58 14.84 23.79
C LYS A 357 -16.74 14.45 24.99
N ILE A 358 -16.18 15.45 25.68
CA ILE A 358 -15.30 15.26 26.83
C ILE A 358 -15.75 16.07 28.05
N VAL A 359 -15.46 15.58 29.26
CA VAL A 359 -15.70 16.30 30.53
C VAL A 359 -14.54 17.24 30.85
N LEU A 360 -14.82 18.53 31.03
CA LEU A 360 -13.81 19.59 31.21
C LEU A 360 -13.11 19.62 32.58
N GLU A 361 -13.64 18.94 33.61
CA GLU A 361 -13.14 19.03 35.00
C GLU A 361 -11.65 18.68 35.18
N GLN A 362 -10.99 18.09 34.17
CA GLN A 362 -9.58 17.67 34.25
C GLN A 362 -8.60 18.49 33.41
N ILE A 363 -9.05 19.38 32.52
CA ILE A 363 -8.13 20.19 31.68
C ILE A 363 -7.41 21.26 32.51
N ASN A 364 -8.04 21.77 33.57
CA ASN A 364 -7.47 22.79 34.46
C ASN A 364 -6.34 22.28 35.39
N LYS A 365 -5.97 20.99 35.34
CA LYS A 365 -4.82 20.43 36.07
C LYS A 365 -3.53 20.34 35.23
N LEU A 366 -3.57 20.76 33.96
CA LEU A 366 -2.44 20.71 33.03
C LEU A 366 -2.00 22.09 32.52
N GLY A 367 -2.56 23.17 33.06
CA GLY A 367 -2.17 24.57 32.80
C GLY A 367 -1.15 25.07 33.80
#